data_AF-A0A6G2JGZ5-F1
#
_entry.id   AF-A0A6G2JGZ5-F1
#
_cell.length_a   1.000
_cell.length_b   1.000
_cell.length_c   1.000
_cell.angle_alpha   90.00
_cell.angle_beta   90.00
_cell.angle_gamma   90.00
#
_symmetry.space_group_name_H-M   'P 1'
#
loop_
_entity.id
_entity.type
_entity.pdbx_description
1 polymer ?
#
loop_
_entity_poly.entity_id
_entity_poly.type
_entity_poly.pdbx_seq_one_letter_code
_entity_poly.pdbx_strand_id
1 'polypeptide(L)'
;MSGNEEAAASLAALRFTGARFDRRGVPADVLGEVATCQRMLHELARQMYLRDHPERTNVPAGFRAMNRVRVTAIQDGSSTLLLDSEADGAPLEVGDTYTQLAAEEWQRVLASIVSGHGATHLEYDIGSCRQLGKTLERSDGLTYISASQRSVELDHDSAERVRRVAGESASAQRLPSRPGMWVGSVDEIDTAQGKFRLVGFEGRSRHVLRYSTESVFEQLKASLPFETDDAVCVVCLPELSSSGRAASTDRHSTDLVADIAVVNDTQRVDRYGTLLSRLESFTDLEHGWDADSDHSVPVGGAAKTVARSIISRLLFDGLPLPHAYPVPDGSISLEWGLDDVGINAEIANTADTVVLMSWLRGDGDLDSSAESVNTEDIDQIATWLTARLS
;
A
#
# COMPACT_ATOMS: atom_id res chain seq x y z
N MET A 1 15.42 -25.65 38.80
CA MET A 1 14.56 -25.02 37.79
C MET A 1 15.09 -25.47 36.45
N SER A 2 14.35 -26.36 35.79
CA SER A 2 14.78 -27.02 34.56
C SER A 2 14.68 -26.03 33.39
N GLY A 3 15.54 -26.18 32.37
CA GLY A 3 15.54 -25.30 31.19
C GLY A 3 14.23 -25.25 30.39
N ASN A 4 13.25 -26.08 30.74
CA ASN A 4 11.88 -26.01 30.22
C ASN A 4 11.02 -24.90 30.85
N GLU A 5 11.29 -24.47 32.09
CA GLU A 5 10.54 -23.38 32.74
C GLU A 5 10.99 -22.00 32.22
N GLU A 6 12.26 -21.82 31.89
CA GLU A 6 12.81 -20.58 31.30
C GLU A 6 12.36 -20.36 29.85
N ALA A 7 12.23 -21.44 29.07
CA ALA A 7 11.72 -21.38 27.70
C ALA A 7 10.22 -21.02 27.64
N ALA A 8 9.45 -21.31 28.69
CA ALA A 8 8.03 -21.01 28.77
C ALA A 8 7.73 -19.52 29.03
N ALA A 9 8.72 -18.74 29.50
CA ALA A 9 8.59 -17.30 29.77
C ALA A 9 9.18 -16.41 28.67
N SER A 10 9.92 -16.96 27.70
CA SER A 10 10.58 -16.17 26.65
C SER A 10 9.64 -15.77 25.52
N LEU A 11 9.84 -14.56 24.98
CA LEU A 11 9.10 -14.01 23.84
C LEU A 11 9.25 -14.88 22.57
N ALA A 12 10.47 -15.33 22.30
CA ALA A 12 10.83 -16.21 21.18
C ALA A 12 12.21 -16.84 21.41
N ALA A 13 12.59 -17.80 20.57
CA ALA A 13 13.93 -18.35 20.53
C ALA A 13 14.45 -18.53 19.09
N LEU A 14 15.75 -18.34 18.89
CA LEU A 14 16.46 -18.63 17.65
C LEU A 14 17.40 -19.80 17.87
N ARG A 15 17.20 -20.92 17.18
CA ARG A 15 18.06 -22.10 17.25
C ARG A 15 18.83 -22.30 15.96
N PHE A 16 20.16 -22.24 16.00
CA PHE A 16 20.99 -22.53 14.84
C PHE A 16 21.41 -24.01 14.78
N THR A 17 21.58 -24.57 13.59
CA THR A 17 22.03 -25.95 13.37
C THR A 17 23.09 -25.97 12.27
N GLY A 18 24.00 -26.96 12.29
CA GLY A 18 25.09 -27.10 11.31
C GLY A 18 26.43 -27.47 11.95
N ALA A 19 27.38 -27.94 11.15
CA ALA A 19 28.65 -28.51 11.66
C ALA A 19 29.49 -27.53 12.51
N ARG A 20 29.36 -26.22 12.28
CA ARG A 20 30.05 -25.19 13.09
C ARG A 20 29.42 -24.95 14.45
N PHE A 21 28.20 -25.43 14.64
CA PHE A 21 27.41 -25.31 15.86
C PHE A 21 27.54 -26.53 16.79
N ASP A 22 28.16 -27.62 16.33
CA ASP A 22 28.46 -28.82 17.14
C ASP A 22 29.60 -28.58 18.16
N ARG A 23 30.27 -27.42 18.08
CA ARG A 23 31.34 -27.01 19.00
C ARG A 23 30.76 -26.19 20.16
N ARG A 24 31.47 -26.14 21.28
CA ARG A 24 31.07 -25.31 22.42
C ARG A 24 31.08 -23.82 22.03
N GLY A 25 29.94 -23.15 22.22
CA GLY A 25 29.74 -21.73 21.91
C GLY A 25 29.03 -21.51 20.58
N VAL A 26 28.74 -20.25 20.24
CA VAL A 26 28.06 -19.87 18.99
C VAL A 26 28.95 -18.90 18.20
N PRO A 27 29.12 -19.08 16.88
CA PRO A 27 29.83 -18.11 16.05
C PRO A 27 29.32 -16.68 16.23
N ALA A 28 30.22 -15.69 16.33
CA ALA A 28 29.84 -14.31 16.67
C ALA A 28 29.05 -13.58 15.57
N ASP A 29 29.20 -14.01 14.32
CA ASP A 29 28.47 -13.49 13.16
C ASP A 29 26.95 -13.67 13.28
N VAL A 30 26.48 -14.73 13.94
CA VAL A 30 25.04 -14.99 14.15
C VAL A 30 24.32 -13.92 14.98
N LEU A 31 25.05 -13.08 15.71
CA LEU A 31 24.45 -11.93 16.42
C LEU A 31 23.79 -10.94 15.44
N GLY A 32 24.21 -10.92 14.17
CA GLY A 32 23.54 -10.17 13.11
C GLY A 32 22.11 -10.66 12.83
N GLU A 33 21.86 -11.96 13.01
CA GLU A 33 20.53 -12.57 12.86
C GLU A 33 19.62 -12.17 14.03
N VAL A 34 20.16 -12.17 15.25
CA VAL A 34 19.45 -11.67 16.44
C VAL A 34 19.04 -10.21 16.27
N ALA A 35 19.98 -9.35 15.85
CA ALA A 35 19.71 -7.93 15.61
C ALA A 35 18.68 -7.70 14.49
N THR A 36 18.64 -8.58 13.49
CA THR A 36 17.63 -8.51 12.42
C THR A 36 16.26 -8.92 12.92
N CYS A 37 16.17 -9.99 13.70
CA CYS A 37 14.93 -10.43 14.34
C CYS A 37 14.38 -9.34 15.28
N GLN A 38 15.21 -8.71 16.10
CA GLN A 38 14.78 -7.61 16.97
C GLN A 38 14.19 -6.43 16.19
N ARG A 39 14.86 -5.98 15.11
CA ARG A 39 14.36 -4.90 14.26
C ARG A 39 13.00 -5.25 13.64
N MET A 40 12.85 -6.51 13.23
CA MET A 40 11.60 -7.00 12.66
C MET A 40 10.45 -6.97 13.67
N LEU A 41 10.66 -7.56 14.86
CA LEU A 41 9.65 -7.58 15.90
C LEU A 41 9.21 -6.17 16.29
N HIS A 42 10.15 -5.23 16.35
CA HIS A 42 9.84 -3.84 16.60
C HIS A 42 8.98 -3.20 15.50
N GLU A 43 9.32 -3.40 14.23
CA GLU A 43 8.56 -2.80 13.12
C GLU A 43 7.16 -3.43 12.98
N LEU A 44 7.03 -4.74 13.21
CA LEU A 44 5.73 -5.40 13.25
C LEU A 44 4.86 -4.86 14.39
N ALA A 45 5.40 -4.79 15.62
CA ALA A 45 4.68 -4.26 16.77
C ALA A 45 4.21 -2.81 16.53
N ARG A 46 5.07 -1.99 15.90
CA ARG A 46 4.72 -0.61 15.51
C ARG A 46 3.55 -0.58 14.52
N GLN A 47 3.58 -1.41 13.48
CA GLN A 47 2.52 -1.45 12.46
C GLN A 47 1.20 -1.93 13.06
N MET A 48 1.23 -2.96 13.92
CA MET A 48 0.05 -3.47 14.61
C MET A 48 -0.57 -2.40 15.52
N TYR A 49 0.27 -1.67 16.29
CA TYR A 49 -0.20 -0.59 17.15
C TYR A 49 -0.88 0.53 16.36
N LEU A 50 -0.25 1.02 15.29
CA LEU A 50 -0.81 2.13 14.50
C LEU A 50 -2.08 1.74 13.74
N ARG A 51 -2.24 0.45 13.40
CA ARG A 51 -3.46 -0.07 12.79
C ARG A 51 -4.62 -0.08 13.80
N ASP A 52 -4.35 -0.52 15.02
CA ASP A 52 -5.38 -0.61 16.07
C ASP A 52 -5.70 0.77 16.69
N HIS A 53 -4.82 1.75 16.49
CA HIS A 53 -4.95 3.14 16.94
C HIS A 53 -4.88 4.12 15.75
N PRO A 54 -5.89 4.14 14.86
CA PRO A 54 -5.87 4.97 13.65
C PRO A 54 -5.81 6.48 13.93
N GLU A 55 -6.18 6.91 15.14
CA GLU A 55 -6.08 8.29 15.61
C GLU A 55 -4.64 8.75 15.94
N ARG A 56 -3.67 7.83 15.98
CA ARG A 56 -2.27 8.09 16.35
C ARG A 56 -1.37 8.06 15.12
N THR A 57 -0.61 9.13 14.91
CA THR A 57 0.42 9.18 13.84
C THR A 57 1.76 8.55 14.28
N ASN A 58 2.00 8.45 15.59
CA ASN A 58 3.23 7.94 16.18
C ASN A 58 2.93 6.99 17.35
N VAL A 59 3.82 6.01 17.54
CA VAL A 59 3.81 5.17 18.74
C VAL A 59 4.20 5.97 20.00
N PRO A 60 3.79 5.54 21.20
CA PRO A 60 4.14 6.22 22.45
C PRO A 60 5.65 6.40 22.66
N ALA A 61 6.02 7.43 23.42
CA ALA A 61 7.41 7.62 23.83
C ALA A 61 7.92 6.39 24.62
N GLY A 62 9.10 5.88 24.28
CA GLY A 62 9.66 4.68 24.90
C GLY A 62 9.30 3.36 24.22
N PHE A 63 8.42 3.34 23.19
CA PHE A 63 7.99 2.11 22.49
C PHE A 63 9.15 1.25 21.95
N ARG A 64 10.26 1.88 21.56
CA ARG A 64 11.47 1.17 21.10
C ARG A 64 12.32 0.60 22.23
N ALA A 65 12.29 1.23 23.41
CA ALA A 65 12.99 0.75 24.59
C ALA A 65 12.31 -0.50 25.17
N MET A 66 10.98 -0.58 25.04
CA MET A 66 10.13 -1.72 25.46
C MET A 66 10.37 -3.01 24.66
N ASN A 67 11.09 -2.94 23.53
CA ASN A 67 11.23 -4.07 22.59
C ASN A 67 12.71 -4.48 22.43
N ARG A 68 13.52 -4.24 23.46
CA ARG A 68 14.92 -4.69 23.47
C ARG A 68 14.97 -6.18 23.73
N VAL A 69 15.57 -6.90 22.80
CA VAL A 69 15.75 -8.34 22.87
C VAL A 69 17.13 -8.62 23.45
N ARG A 70 17.19 -9.34 24.57
CA ARG A 70 18.45 -9.79 25.19
C ARG A 70 18.63 -11.29 25.04
N VAL A 71 19.84 -11.72 24.71
CA VAL A 71 20.24 -13.12 24.79
C VAL A 71 20.47 -13.47 26.26
N THR A 72 19.62 -14.31 26.84
CA THR A 72 19.65 -14.63 28.28
C THR A 72 20.45 -15.88 28.63
N ALA A 73 20.56 -16.84 27.71
CA ALA A 73 21.31 -18.07 27.90
C ALA A 73 21.86 -18.61 26.58
N ILE A 74 22.96 -19.36 26.67
CA ILE A 74 23.51 -20.23 25.61
C ILE A 74 23.64 -21.61 26.25
N GLN A 75 22.79 -22.56 25.87
CA GLN A 75 22.75 -23.91 26.45
C GLN A 75 23.84 -24.84 25.84
N ASP A 76 24.17 -25.97 26.48
CA ASP A 76 25.20 -26.91 25.99
C ASP A 76 24.72 -27.69 24.74
N GLY A 77 25.51 -27.65 23.66
CA GLY A 77 25.05 -28.02 22.31
C GLY A 77 24.13 -26.98 21.65
N SER A 78 23.86 -25.87 22.37
CA SER A 78 22.81 -24.93 21.99
C SER A 78 23.36 -23.66 21.40
N SER A 79 23.29 -23.69 20.10
CA SER A 79 22.90 -22.60 19.23
C SER A 79 21.52 -21.98 19.52
N THR A 80 20.89 -22.23 20.66
CA THR A 80 19.55 -21.70 20.97
C THR A 80 19.69 -20.44 21.81
N LEU A 81 19.36 -19.31 21.21
CA LEU A 81 19.34 -17.99 21.84
C LEU A 81 17.90 -17.66 22.23
N LEU A 82 17.64 -17.55 23.52
CA LEU A 82 16.35 -17.08 24.03
C LEU A 82 16.26 -15.56 23.91
N LEU A 83 15.10 -15.07 23.46
CA LEU A 83 14.79 -13.67 23.26
C LEU A 83 13.74 -13.25 24.30
N ASP A 84 14.00 -12.17 25.03
CA ASP A 84 13.08 -11.65 26.05
C ASP A 84 12.98 -10.12 25.99
N SER A 85 11.86 -9.57 26.48
CA SER A 85 11.59 -8.12 26.56
C SER A 85 12.27 -7.52 27.79
N GLU A 86 13.11 -6.49 27.60
CA GLU A 86 13.72 -5.75 28.71
C GLU A 86 12.76 -4.66 29.22
N ALA A 87 11.81 -5.04 30.08
CA ALA A 87 10.95 -4.10 30.80
C ALA A 87 11.72 -3.42 31.96
N ASP A 88 12.58 -2.45 31.65
CA ASP A 88 13.25 -1.65 32.68
C ASP A 88 12.41 -0.40 33.01
N GLY A 89 11.50 -0.54 33.97
CA GLY A 89 10.59 0.52 34.45
C GLY A 89 9.13 0.25 34.07
N ALA A 90 8.23 0.59 35.00
CA ALA A 90 6.79 0.29 35.06
C ALA A 90 6.17 -0.26 33.75
N PRO A 91 5.56 -1.46 33.78
CA PRO A 91 5.00 -2.09 32.58
C PRO A 91 3.98 -1.13 31.97
N LEU A 92 4.33 -0.56 30.83
CA LEU A 92 3.35 0.04 29.96
C LEU A 92 2.69 -1.15 29.27
N GLU A 93 1.67 -1.73 29.91
CA GLU A 93 0.95 -2.97 29.56
C GLU A 93 0.62 -3.09 28.05
N VAL A 94 0.51 -1.95 27.36
CA VAL A 94 0.25 -1.85 25.93
C VAL A 94 1.45 -2.27 25.07
N GLY A 95 2.69 -1.89 25.40
CA GLY A 95 3.88 -2.17 24.58
C GLY A 95 4.25 -3.65 24.54
N ASP A 96 4.19 -4.32 25.69
CA ASP A 96 4.51 -5.75 25.83
C ASP A 96 3.52 -6.62 25.04
N THR A 97 2.25 -6.22 24.99
CA THR A 97 1.20 -6.93 24.26
C THR A 97 1.48 -6.97 22.75
N TYR A 98 1.85 -5.84 22.14
CA TYR A 98 2.14 -5.77 20.70
C TYR A 98 3.43 -6.50 20.31
N THR A 99 4.42 -6.52 21.20
CA THR A 99 5.66 -7.27 20.97
C THR A 99 5.42 -8.77 20.99
N GLN A 100 4.58 -9.26 21.90
CA GLN A 100 4.18 -10.68 21.93
C GLN A 100 3.36 -11.06 20.70
N LEU A 101 2.41 -10.23 20.30
CA LEU A 101 1.63 -10.43 19.08
C LEU A 101 2.52 -10.43 17.83
N ALA A 102 3.49 -9.53 17.75
CA ALA A 102 4.46 -9.47 16.65
C ALA A 102 5.33 -10.74 16.57
N ALA A 103 5.73 -11.31 17.71
CA ALA A 103 6.51 -12.55 17.74
C ALA A 103 5.72 -13.76 17.20
N GLU A 104 4.42 -13.84 17.50
CA GLU A 104 3.52 -14.86 16.96
C GLU A 104 3.20 -14.66 15.48
N GLU A 105 2.97 -13.41 15.08
CA GLU A 105 2.74 -13.05 13.68
C GLU A 105 3.95 -13.40 12.82
N TRP A 106 5.15 -13.06 13.33
CA TRP A 106 6.38 -13.31 12.62
C TRP A 106 6.60 -14.80 12.35
N GLN A 107 6.30 -15.67 13.33
CA GLN A 107 6.33 -17.12 13.14
C GLN A 107 5.43 -17.56 11.99
N ARG A 108 4.20 -17.04 11.95
CA ARG A 108 3.20 -17.39 10.93
C ARG A 108 3.63 -16.96 9.54
N VAL A 109 4.16 -15.74 9.43
CA VAL A 109 4.69 -15.20 8.17
C VAL A 109 5.85 -16.05 7.66
N LEU A 110 6.82 -16.35 8.52
CA LEU A 110 7.95 -17.22 8.18
C LEU A 110 7.48 -18.60 7.70
N ALA A 111 6.56 -19.23 8.43
CA ALA A 111 6.03 -20.55 8.09
C ALA A 111 5.34 -20.56 6.72
N SER A 112 4.58 -19.51 6.41
CA SER A 112 3.94 -19.33 5.10
C SER A 112 4.97 -19.22 3.97
N ILE A 113 6.00 -18.40 4.15
CA ILE A 113 7.07 -18.20 3.15
C ILE A 113 7.88 -19.48 2.93
N VAL A 114 8.26 -20.16 4.02
CA VAL A 114 9.06 -21.41 3.97
C VAL A 114 8.29 -22.50 3.25
N SER A 115 6.99 -22.64 3.53
CA SER A 115 6.10 -23.63 2.94
C SER A 115 5.76 -23.37 1.46
N GLY A 116 6.38 -22.38 0.82
CA GLY A 116 6.24 -22.13 -0.61
C GLY A 116 4.87 -21.57 -1.04
N HIS A 117 4.01 -21.19 -0.09
CA HIS A 117 2.68 -20.64 -0.37
C HIS A 117 2.73 -19.20 -0.95
N GLY A 118 3.93 -18.68 -1.19
CA GLY A 118 4.17 -17.29 -1.51
C GLY A 118 3.76 -16.39 -0.34
N ALA A 119 4.37 -15.23 -0.25
CA ALA A 119 3.94 -14.19 0.68
C ALA A 119 2.66 -13.50 0.18
N THR A 120 1.73 -14.31 -0.29
CA THR A 120 0.61 -13.88 -1.13
C THR A 120 -0.34 -13.01 -0.34
N HIS A 121 -0.23 -12.92 0.99
CA HIS A 121 -1.00 -12.22 2.04
C HIS A 121 -0.24 -11.38 3.08
N LEU A 122 0.93 -10.75 2.84
CA LEU A 122 1.55 -10.01 3.96
C LEU A 122 0.66 -8.83 4.38
N GLU A 123 0.14 -8.92 5.60
CA GLU A 123 -0.66 -7.88 6.26
C GLU A 123 0.22 -6.71 6.74
N TYR A 124 1.48 -7.02 7.08
CA TYR A 124 2.46 -6.05 7.57
C TYR A 124 3.72 -6.09 6.70
N ASP A 125 4.41 -4.95 6.60
CA ASP A 125 5.71 -4.89 5.95
C ASP A 125 6.76 -5.63 6.75
N ILE A 126 7.51 -6.45 6.04
CA ILE A 126 8.61 -7.24 6.56
C ILE A 126 9.97 -6.80 6.00
N GLY A 127 10.06 -5.59 5.43
CA GLY A 127 11.27 -5.06 4.78
C GLY A 127 12.52 -5.07 5.65
N SER A 128 12.36 -4.94 6.97
CA SER A 128 13.42 -5.05 7.97
C SER A 128 14.12 -6.42 7.99
N CYS A 129 13.49 -7.48 7.44
CA CYS A 129 14.02 -8.84 7.37
C CYS A 129 14.98 -9.11 6.21
N ARG A 130 15.33 -8.12 5.37
CA ARG A 130 16.25 -8.31 4.22
C ARG A 130 17.63 -8.86 4.57
N GLN A 131 18.02 -8.78 5.85
CA GLN A 131 19.30 -9.30 6.34
C GLN A 131 19.20 -10.70 6.96
N LEU A 132 18.00 -11.27 7.09
CA LEU A 132 17.79 -12.55 7.75
C LEU A 132 18.41 -13.70 6.95
N GLY A 133 19.12 -14.57 7.65
CA GLY A 133 19.82 -15.74 7.15
C GLY A 133 21.01 -15.42 6.25
N LYS A 134 21.55 -14.20 6.29
CA LYS A 134 22.75 -13.84 5.51
C LYS A 134 24.02 -14.38 6.12
N THR A 135 24.01 -14.67 7.41
CA THR A 135 25.17 -15.25 8.09
C THR A 135 25.14 -16.78 8.05
N LEU A 136 24.12 -17.40 7.47
CA LEU A 136 23.99 -18.86 7.36
C LEU A 136 24.82 -19.39 6.19
N GLU A 137 25.64 -20.40 6.45
CA GLU A 137 26.31 -21.18 5.41
C GLU A 137 25.32 -22.15 4.75
N ARG A 138 25.69 -22.76 3.61
CA ARG A 138 24.79 -23.65 2.85
C ARG A 138 24.28 -24.86 3.64
N SER A 139 25.04 -25.33 4.61
CA SER A 139 24.68 -26.47 5.48
C SER A 139 24.09 -26.07 6.81
N ASP A 140 23.90 -24.77 7.06
CA ASP A 140 23.35 -24.27 8.31
C ASP A 140 21.83 -24.19 8.25
N GLY A 141 21.21 -24.30 9.42
CA GLY A 141 19.80 -24.03 9.64
C GLY A 141 19.59 -23.00 10.74
N LEU A 142 18.46 -22.30 10.67
CA LEU A 142 17.95 -21.39 11.69
C LEU A 142 16.48 -21.74 11.97
N THR A 143 16.17 -22.24 13.16
CA THR A 143 14.79 -22.38 13.62
C THR A 143 14.37 -21.14 14.41
N TYR A 144 13.29 -20.48 14.00
CA TYR A 144 12.57 -19.54 14.86
C TYR A 144 11.48 -20.28 15.64
N ILE A 145 11.40 -20.05 16.96
CA ILE A 145 10.42 -20.67 17.86
C ILE A 145 9.68 -19.54 18.57
N SER A 146 8.34 -19.47 18.45
CA SER A 146 7.53 -18.47 19.16
C SER A 146 7.22 -18.89 20.60
N ALA A 147 6.70 -17.97 21.40
CA ALA A 147 6.22 -18.25 22.77
C ALA A 147 5.19 -19.40 22.80
N SER A 148 4.29 -19.49 21.82
CA SER A 148 3.34 -20.60 21.67
C SER A 148 3.97 -21.93 21.22
N GLN A 149 5.30 -22.05 21.23
CA GLN A 149 6.08 -23.23 20.86
C GLN A 149 5.90 -23.66 19.40
N ARG A 150 5.35 -22.78 18.54
CA ARG A 150 5.35 -22.99 17.10
C ARG A 150 6.72 -22.68 16.56
N SER A 151 7.22 -23.54 15.67
CA SER A 151 8.55 -23.39 15.12
C SER A 151 8.55 -23.42 13.60
N VAL A 152 9.52 -22.73 13.01
CA VAL A 152 9.76 -22.70 11.58
C VAL A 152 11.26 -22.77 11.34
N GLU A 153 11.67 -23.73 10.53
CA GLU A 153 13.06 -23.94 10.17
C GLU A 153 13.38 -23.24 8.85
N LEU A 154 14.48 -22.51 8.84
CA LEU A 154 15.04 -21.77 7.72
C LEU A 154 16.39 -22.41 7.38
N ASP A 155 16.43 -23.12 6.26
CA ASP A 155 17.66 -23.45 5.56
C ASP A 155 18.13 -22.27 4.67
N HIS A 156 19.25 -22.44 3.98
CA HIS A 156 19.79 -21.43 3.07
C HIS A 156 18.76 -20.98 1.99
N ASP A 157 18.01 -21.92 1.41
CA ASP A 157 17.09 -21.66 0.31
C ASP A 157 15.81 -20.94 0.78
N SER A 158 15.26 -21.36 1.91
CA SER A 158 14.11 -20.70 2.54
C SER A 158 14.48 -19.33 3.11
N ALA A 159 15.71 -19.15 3.62
CA ALA A 159 16.23 -17.84 3.98
C ALA A 159 16.37 -16.92 2.76
N GLU A 160 16.83 -17.42 1.61
CA GLU A 160 16.78 -16.67 0.35
C GLU A 160 15.35 -16.28 -0.04
N ARG A 161 14.39 -17.20 0.11
CA ARG A 161 12.96 -16.89 -0.13
C ARG A 161 12.47 -15.78 0.79
N VAL A 162 12.78 -15.82 2.09
CA VAL A 162 12.41 -14.76 3.05
C VAL A 162 13.03 -13.43 2.67
N ARG A 163 14.32 -13.39 2.29
CA ARG A 163 14.98 -12.16 1.85
C ARG A 163 14.37 -11.60 0.58
N ARG A 164 14.02 -12.45 -0.38
CA ARG A 164 13.35 -12.05 -1.62
C ARG A 164 11.99 -11.41 -1.31
N VAL A 165 11.19 -12.06 -0.48
CA VAL A 165 9.89 -11.53 -0.03
C VAL A 165 10.05 -10.22 0.74
N ALA A 166 11.01 -10.10 1.66
CA ALA A 166 11.30 -8.85 2.36
C ALA A 166 11.83 -7.76 1.40
N GLY A 167 12.52 -8.17 0.34
CA GLY A 167 12.84 -7.36 -0.82
C GLY A 167 11.59 -6.78 -1.46
N GLU A 168 10.65 -7.63 -1.82
CA GLU A 168 9.37 -7.27 -2.43
C GLU A 168 8.53 -6.38 -1.50
N SER A 169 8.41 -6.73 -0.21
CA SER A 169 7.66 -5.99 0.82
C SER A 169 8.14 -4.55 1.01
N ALA A 170 9.46 -4.34 1.21
CA ALA A 170 10.00 -2.98 1.37
C ALA A 170 10.00 -2.16 0.06
N SER A 171 9.67 -2.78 -1.08
CA SER A 171 9.46 -2.08 -2.36
C SER A 171 7.97 -1.78 -2.57
N ALA A 172 7.08 -2.70 -2.13
CA ALA A 172 5.63 -2.48 -2.08
C ALA A 172 5.22 -1.28 -1.20
N GLN A 173 6.02 -0.88 -0.21
CA GLN A 173 5.81 0.36 0.55
C GLN A 173 6.19 1.65 -0.19
N ARG A 174 6.80 1.58 -1.37
CA ARG A 174 7.20 2.76 -2.18
C ARG A 174 6.29 3.04 -3.37
N LEU A 175 5.29 2.19 -3.61
CA LEU A 175 4.23 2.44 -4.57
C LEU A 175 2.89 2.28 -3.86
N PRO A 176 2.08 3.34 -3.72
CA PRO A 176 0.79 3.18 -3.09
C PRO A 176 -0.12 2.41 -4.05
N SER A 177 -0.49 1.18 -3.69
CA SER A 177 -1.74 0.57 -4.14
C SER A 177 -2.87 1.40 -3.52
N ARG A 178 -3.16 2.56 -4.14
CA ARG A 178 -4.30 3.39 -3.77
C ARG A 178 -5.57 2.64 -4.19
N PRO A 179 -6.66 2.70 -3.40
CA PRO A 179 -7.89 2.00 -3.75
C PRO A 179 -8.30 2.31 -5.19
N GLY A 180 -8.42 1.27 -6.03
CA GLY A 180 -8.97 1.38 -7.39
C GLY A 180 -8.01 1.74 -8.52
N MET A 181 -6.68 1.60 -8.38
CA MET A 181 -5.74 1.86 -9.49
C MET A 181 -4.57 0.87 -9.54
N TRP A 182 -4.28 0.33 -10.73
CA TRP A 182 -3.03 -0.40 -11.02
C TRP A 182 -2.13 0.42 -11.93
N VAL A 183 -0.82 0.50 -11.63
CA VAL A 183 0.16 1.30 -12.40
C VAL A 183 1.39 0.44 -12.75
N GLY A 184 1.77 0.41 -14.03
CA GLY A 184 2.96 -0.31 -14.49
C GLY A 184 3.15 -0.31 -16.01
N SER A 185 4.10 -1.08 -16.53
CA SER A 185 4.29 -1.37 -17.94
C SER A 185 3.64 -2.70 -18.33
N VAL A 186 3.07 -2.80 -19.53
CA VAL A 186 2.54 -4.08 -20.04
C VAL A 186 3.64 -4.80 -20.79
N ASP A 187 3.88 -6.07 -20.45
CA ASP A 187 4.91 -6.86 -21.12
C ASP A 187 4.38 -8.13 -21.80
N GLU A 188 3.11 -8.47 -21.59
CA GLU A 188 2.46 -9.62 -22.23
C GLU A 188 0.94 -9.45 -22.29
N ILE A 189 0.34 -9.86 -23.41
CA ILE A 189 -1.13 -9.92 -23.60
C ILE A 189 -1.49 -11.32 -24.11
N ASP A 190 -2.39 -12.00 -23.41
CA ASP A 190 -3.01 -13.27 -23.80
C ASP A 190 -4.39 -12.98 -24.40
N THR A 191 -4.43 -12.90 -25.74
CA THR A 191 -5.65 -12.63 -26.50
C THR A 191 -6.66 -13.78 -26.46
N ALA A 192 -6.22 -15.03 -26.23
CA ALA A 192 -7.10 -16.18 -26.17
C ALA A 192 -7.90 -16.21 -24.86
N GLN A 193 -7.31 -15.72 -23.78
CA GLN A 193 -7.94 -15.67 -22.45
C GLN A 193 -8.47 -14.29 -22.05
N GLY A 194 -8.24 -13.25 -22.87
CA GLY A 194 -8.64 -11.88 -22.57
C GLY A 194 -7.91 -11.32 -21.36
N LYS A 195 -6.61 -11.63 -21.25
CA LYS A 195 -5.76 -11.29 -20.10
C LYS A 195 -4.53 -10.52 -20.53
N PHE A 196 -3.98 -9.74 -19.62
CA PHE A 196 -2.69 -9.09 -19.81
C PHE A 196 -1.90 -9.07 -18.51
N ARG A 197 -0.58 -8.91 -18.64
CA ARG A 197 0.32 -8.83 -17.51
C ARG A 197 0.83 -7.41 -17.37
N LEU A 198 0.49 -6.80 -16.25
CA LEU A 198 0.99 -5.50 -15.84
C LEU A 198 2.18 -5.69 -14.90
N VAL A 199 3.33 -5.16 -15.28
CA VAL A 199 4.55 -5.16 -14.49
C VAL A 199 4.72 -3.78 -13.87
N GLY A 200 4.66 -3.67 -12.55
CA GLY A 200 4.94 -2.39 -11.89
C GLY A 200 6.36 -1.90 -12.19
N PHE A 201 6.57 -0.58 -12.13
CA PHE A 201 7.85 0.08 -12.48
C PHE A 201 9.08 -0.35 -11.67
N GLU A 202 8.86 -1.03 -10.54
CA GLU A 202 9.92 -1.64 -9.74
C GLU A 202 10.32 -3.05 -10.24
N GLY A 203 9.70 -3.56 -11.31
CA GLY A 203 9.96 -4.85 -11.95
C GLY A 203 9.55 -6.08 -11.13
N ARG A 204 8.92 -5.88 -9.97
CA ARG A 204 8.65 -6.93 -8.95
C ARG A 204 7.17 -7.30 -8.81
N SER A 205 6.25 -6.35 -8.98
CA SER A 205 4.81 -6.62 -8.99
C SER A 205 4.37 -7.02 -10.39
N ARG A 206 3.72 -8.19 -10.50
CA ARG A 206 3.10 -8.66 -11.74
C ARG A 206 1.64 -8.93 -11.46
N HIS A 207 0.75 -8.18 -12.10
CA HIS A 207 -0.68 -8.37 -12.01
C HIS A 207 -1.17 -9.01 -13.31
N VAL A 208 -1.90 -10.12 -13.18
CA VAL A 208 -2.61 -10.72 -14.31
C VAL A 208 -4.04 -10.17 -14.28
N LEU A 209 -4.31 -9.26 -15.18
CA LEU A 209 -5.57 -8.52 -15.27
C LEU A 209 -6.37 -9.01 -16.48
N ARG A 210 -7.69 -8.82 -16.45
CA ARG A 210 -8.56 -9.08 -17.61
C ARG A 210 -9.01 -7.77 -18.22
N TYR A 211 -9.13 -7.70 -19.53
CA TYR A 211 -9.73 -6.54 -20.20
C TYR A 211 -11.17 -6.86 -20.60
N SER A 212 -12.07 -5.88 -20.48
CA SER A 212 -13.50 -6.04 -20.76
C SER A 212 -13.88 -5.75 -22.22
N THR A 213 -13.07 -4.98 -22.94
CA THR A 213 -13.42 -4.47 -24.27
C THR A 213 -12.26 -4.52 -25.26
N GLU A 214 -12.60 -4.47 -26.56
CA GLU A 214 -11.64 -4.37 -27.66
C GLU A 214 -10.84 -3.05 -27.63
N SER A 215 -11.46 -1.96 -27.15
CA SER A 215 -10.79 -0.66 -27.00
C SER A 215 -9.62 -0.73 -26.01
N VAL A 216 -9.85 -1.37 -24.85
CA VAL A 216 -8.80 -1.61 -23.86
C VAL A 216 -7.69 -2.47 -24.46
N PHE A 217 -8.05 -3.50 -25.23
CA PHE A 217 -7.06 -4.35 -25.90
C PHE A 217 -6.16 -3.57 -26.88
N GLU A 218 -6.73 -2.75 -27.76
CA GLU A 218 -5.92 -1.99 -28.74
C GLU A 218 -5.00 -0.96 -28.05
N GLN A 219 -5.45 -0.34 -26.95
CA GLN A 219 -4.59 0.53 -26.15
C GLN A 219 -3.46 -0.25 -25.44
N LEU A 220 -3.74 -1.44 -24.91
CA LEU A 220 -2.73 -2.29 -24.26
C LEU A 220 -1.67 -2.71 -25.28
N LYS A 221 -2.12 -3.10 -26.48
CA LYS A 221 -1.26 -3.48 -27.60
C LYS A 221 -0.36 -2.32 -28.05
N ALA A 222 -0.87 -1.10 -28.09
CA ALA A 222 -0.07 0.10 -28.35
C ALA A 222 0.99 0.38 -27.26
N SER A 223 0.77 -0.08 -26.02
CA SER A 223 1.69 0.11 -24.90
C SER A 223 2.79 -0.95 -24.77
N LEU A 224 2.79 -2.02 -25.59
CA LEU A 224 3.79 -3.09 -25.51
C LEU A 224 5.22 -2.57 -25.82
N PRO A 225 6.30 -3.21 -25.32
CA PRO A 225 7.64 -2.63 -25.21
C PRO A 225 8.45 -2.45 -26.52
N PHE A 226 7.82 -2.12 -27.65
CA PHE A 226 8.48 -2.19 -28.96
C PHE A 226 8.54 -0.89 -29.77
N GLU A 227 7.94 0.22 -29.31
CA GLU A 227 7.92 1.44 -30.14
C GLU A 227 8.42 2.75 -29.48
N THR A 228 8.65 2.81 -28.15
CA THR A 228 9.14 4.04 -27.52
C THR A 228 10.20 3.78 -26.44
N ASP A 229 11.27 4.59 -26.44
CA ASP A 229 12.34 4.60 -25.42
C ASP A 229 11.87 5.26 -24.09
N ASP A 230 10.63 5.75 -24.04
CA ASP A 230 10.04 6.44 -22.90
C ASP A 230 9.38 5.44 -21.93
N ALA A 231 9.45 5.71 -20.62
CA ALA A 231 8.77 4.90 -19.62
C ALA A 231 7.25 5.09 -19.73
N VAL A 232 6.55 4.07 -20.21
CA VAL A 232 5.09 4.10 -20.41
C VAL A 232 4.35 3.55 -19.18
N CYS A 233 3.54 4.39 -18.52
CA CYS A 233 2.65 4.03 -17.42
C CYS A 233 1.26 3.67 -17.92
N VAL A 234 0.87 2.41 -17.73
CA VAL A 234 -0.50 1.94 -17.89
C VAL A 234 -1.22 2.07 -16.56
N VAL A 235 -2.25 2.91 -16.53
CA VAL A 235 -3.14 3.12 -15.39
C VAL A 235 -4.44 2.36 -15.63
N CYS A 236 -4.71 1.33 -14.84
CA CYS A 236 -5.92 0.52 -14.97
C CYS A 236 -6.96 0.91 -13.92
N LEU A 237 -8.22 1.09 -14.34
CA LEU A 237 -9.37 1.22 -13.45
C LEU A 237 -10.15 -0.09 -13.38
N PRO A 238 -10.32 -0.69 -12.18
CA PRO A 238 -11.14 -1.89 -12.04
C PRO A 238 -12.61 -1.54 -12.21
N GLU A 239 -13.39 -2.49 -12.72
CA GLU A 239 -14.83 -2.36 -12.82
C GLU A 239 -15.45 -2.17 -11.41
N LEU A 240 -16.06 -1.01 -11.18
CA LEU A 240 -16.76 -0.72 -9.93
C LEU A 240 -18.03 -1.57 -9.89
N SER A 241 -18.14 -2.46 -8.88
CA SER A 241 -19.40 -3.13 -8.60
C SER A 241 -20.46 -2.08 -8.25
N SER A 242 -21.69 -2.27 -8.73
CA SER A 242 -22.86 -1.39 -8.50
C SER A 242 -23.20 -1.10 -7.03
N SER A 243 -22.47 -1.70 -6.08
CA SER A 243 -22.54 -1.44 -4.64
C SER A 243 -21.56 -0.36 -4.15
N GLY A 244 -20.82 0.32 -5.02
CA GLY A 244 -19.85 1.36 -4.64
C GLY A 244 -18.61 0.84 -3.90
N ARG A 245 -18.50 -0.48 -3.74
CA ARG A 245 -17.30 -1.15 -3.28
C ARG A 245 -16.46 -1.54 -4.48
N ALA A 246 -15.21 -1.08 -4.51
CA ALA A 246 -14.20 -1.68 -5.37
C ALA A 246 -14.24 -3.21 -5.14
N ALA A 247 -14.27 -3.97 -6.24
CA ALA A 247 -14.31 -5.43 -6.17
C ALA A 247 -13.06 -5.94 -5.43
N SER A 248 -13.27 -6.31 -4.18
CA SER A 248 -12.57 -7.26 -3.32
C SER A 248 -11.03 -7.22 -3.17
N THR A 249 -10.63 -7.17 -1.90
CA THR A 249 -9.32 -7.49 -1.31
C THR A 249 -8.91 -8.98 -1.40
N ASP A 250 -9.36 -9.75 -2.39
CA ASP A 250 -8.96 -11.15 -2.56
C ASP A 250 -7.77 -11.30 -3.51
N ARG A 251 -6.61 -11.68 -2.99
CA ARG A 251 -5.33 -11.73 -3.71
C ARG A 251 -5.20 -12.86 -4.75
N HIS A 252 -6.30 -13.29 -5.36
CA HIS A 252 -6.31 -14.15 -6.56
C HIS A 252 -7.43 -13.79 -7.57
N SER A 253 -8.14 -12.65 -7.43
CA SER A 253 -9.11 -12.24 -8.46
C SER A 253 -8.41 -11.64 -9.69
N THR A 254 -8.73 -12.21 -10.85
CA THR A 254 -8.55 -11.56 -12.14
C THR A 254 -9.51 -10.36 -12.22
N ASP A 255 -9.07 -9.22 -11.71
CA ASP A 255 -9.86 -8.00 -11.74
C ASP A 255 -10.13 -7.60 -13.20
N LEU A 256 -11.40 -7.33 -13.51
CA LEU A 256 -11.78 -6.84 -14.83
C LEU A 256 -11.43 -5.35 -14.90
N VAL A 257 -10.62 -5.01 -15.88
CA VAL A 257 -10.22 -3.64 -16.18
C VAL A 257 -11.20 -3.07 -17.18
N ALA A 258 -11.87 -2.00 -16.76
CA ALA A 258 -12.87 -1.31 -17.56
C ALA A 258 -12.21 -0.31 -18.53
N ASP A 259 -11.12 0.33 -18.10
CA ASP A 259 -10.41 1.34 -18.89
C ASP A 259 -8.91 1.37 -18.57
N ILE A 260 -8.08 1.80 -19.54
CA ILE A 260 -6.63 1.99 -19.36
C ILE A 260 -6.12 3.32 -19.92
N ALA A 261 -5.21 3.99 -19.20
CA ALA A 261 -4.53 5.19 -19.70
C ALA A 261 -3.06 4.88 -19.91
N VAL A 262 -2.53 5.23 -21.07
CA VAL A 262 -1.11 5.12 -21.41
C VAL A 262 -0.46 6.48 -21.22
N VAL A 263 0.38 6.63 -20.19
CA VAL A 263 0.91 7.92 -19.74
C VAL A 263 2.45 7.89 -19.75
N ASN A 264 3.07 8.82 -20.49
CA ASN A 264 4.54 8.92 -20.60
C ASN A 264 5.17 9.87 -19.57
N ASP A 265 4.36 10.46 -18.68
CA ASP A 265 4.77 11.39 -17.64
C ASP A 265 4.50 10.80 -16.25
N THR A 266 5.56 10.37 -15.56
CA THR A 266 5.45 9.80 -14.21
C THR A 266 4.97 10.81 -13.17
N GLN A 267 5.27 12.10 -13.32
CA GLN A 267 4.80 13.14 -12.39
C GLN A 267 3.28 13.31 -12.49
N ARG A 268 2.73 13.17 -13.70
CA ARG A 268 1.28 13.21 -13.94
C ARG A 268 0.58 12.03 -13.26
N VAL A 269 1.17 10.84 -13.29
CA VAL A 269 0.66 9.65 -12.59
C VAL A 269 0.69 9.84 -11.07
N ASP A 270 1.79 10.39 -10.53
CA ASP A 270 1.91 10.70 -9.09
C ASP A 270 0.88 11.74 -8.64
N ARG A 271 0.66 12.78 -9.45
CA ARG A 271 -0.35 13.82 -9.21
C ARG A 271 -1.76 13.22 -9.20
N TYR A 272 -2.08 12.38 -10.20
CA TYR A 272 -3.36 11.69 -10.28
C TYR A 272 -3.64 10.86 -9.01
N GLY A 273 -2.68 10.02 -8.60
CA GLY A 273 -2.86 9.23 -7.40
C GLY A 273 -3.01 10.12 -6.14
N THR A 274 -2.25 11.22 -6.04
CA THR A 274 -2.34 12.13 -4.89
C THR A 274 -3.71 12.80 -4.81
N LEU A 275 -4.26 13.17 -5.96
CA LEU A 275 -5.62 13.72 -6.07
C LEU A 275 -6.69 12.70 -5.65
N LEU A 276 -6.55 11.43 -6.04
CA LEU A 276 -7.44 10.37 -5.58
C LEU A 276 -7.37 10.15 -4.05
N SER A 277 -6.16 10.11 -3.47
CA SER A 277 -6.02 10.03 -2.01
C SER A 277 -6.65 11.23 -1.30
N ARG A 278 -6.58 12.43 -1.90
CA ARG A 278 -7.24 13.61 -1.35
C ARG A 278 -8.76 13.44 -1.38
N LEU A 279 -9.34 12.95 -2.47
CA LEU A 279 -10.77 12.65 -2.53
C LEU A 279 -11.20 11.61 -1.49
N GLU A 280 -10.41 10.56 -1.26
CA GLU A 280 -10.71 9.56 -0.23
C GLU A 280 -10.74 10.18 1.18
N SER A 281 -9.86 11.14 1.47
CA SER A 281 -9.85 11.83 2.77
C SER A 281 -11.12 12.62 3.07
N PHE A 282 -11.95 12.93 2.06
CA PHE A 282 -13.24 13.60 2.29
C PHE A 282 -14.25 12.69 2.99
N THR A 283 -14.00 11.38 3.06
CA THR A 283 -14.81 10.42 3.83
C THR A 283 -14.75 10.69 5.33
N ASP A 284 -13.65 11.28 5.81
CA ASP A 284 -13.41 11.51 7.23
C ASP A 284 -14.02 12.84 7.71
N LEU A 285 -14.68 13.59 6.81
CA LEU A 285 -15.31 14.87 7.15
C LEU A 285 -16.63 14.64 7.89
N GLU A 286 -16.71 15.14 9.11
CA GLU A 286 -17.92 15.11 9.94
C GLU A 286 -18.71 16.42 9.82
N HIS A 287 -19.93 16.46 10.38
CA HIS A 287 -20.68 17.71 10.43
C HIS A 287 -19.92 18.80 11.22
N GLY A 288 -19.88 20.02 10.70
CA GLY A 288 -19.12 21.12 11.32
C GLY A 288 -17.60 21.06 11.08
N TRP A 289 -17.14 20.34 10.06
CA TRP A 289 -15.71 20.21 9.73
C TRP A 289 -15.06 21.54 9.29
N ASP A 290 -15.84 22.46 8.73
CA ASP A 290 -15.37 23.78 8.34
C ASP A 290 -15.59 24.78 9.49
N ALA A 291 -14.49 25.35 9.98
CA ALA A 291 -14.51 26.34 11.05
C ALA A 291 -15.18 27.66 10.64
N ASP A 292 -15.24 27.95 9.34
CA ASP A 292 -15.87 29.14 8.79
C ASP A 292 -17.36 28.91 8.45
N SER A 293 -17.86 27.67 8.61
CA SER A 293 -19.26 27.31 8.35
C SER A 293 -19.80 26.27 9.34
N ASP A 294 -20.56 26.75 10.32
CA ASP A 294 -21.28 25.95 11.33
C ASP A 294 -22.27 24.92 10.74
N HIS A 295 -22.63 25.07 9.47
CA HIS A 295 -23.55 24.18 8.75
C HIS A 295 -22.83 23.23 7.79
N SER A 296 -21.51 23.11 7.87
CA SER A 296 -20.76 22.23 6.98
C SER A 296 -21.19 20.77 7.14
N VAL A 297 -21.45 20.09 6.02
CA VAL A 297 -21.90 18.69 6.01
C VAL A 297 -20.84 17.77 5.39
N PRO A 298 -20.88 16.47 5.72
CA PRO A 298 -20.04 15.48 5.07
C PRO A 298 -20.25 15.43 3.55
N VAL A 299 -19.18 15.13 2.83
CA VAL A 299 -19.24 14.92 1.38
C VAL A 299 -19.88 13.57 1.05
N GLY A 300 -20.88 13.60 0.18
CA GLY A 300 -21.61 12.42 -0.28
C GLY A 300 -20.74 11.41 -1.03
N GLY A 301 -20.96 10.13 -0.78
CA GLY A 301 -20.27 9.04 -1.50
C GLY A 301 -20.51 9.06 -3.02
N ALA A 302 -21.69 9.49 -3.44
CA ALA A 302 -22.04 9.65 -4.85
C ALA A 302 -21.24 10.79 -5.50
N ALA A 303 -21.11 11.95 -4.83
CA ALA A 303 -20.34 13.07 -5.34
C ALA A 303 -18.85 12.72 -5.53
N LYS A 304 -18.26 11.99 -4.57
CA LYS A 304 -16.89 11.44 -4.70
C LYS A 304 -16.76 10.49 -5.89
N THR A 305 -17.79 9.68 -6.15
CA THR A 305 -17.79 8.75 -7.29
C THR A 305 -17.78 9.51 -8.61
N VAL A 306 -18.62 10.56 -8.75
CA VAL A 306 -18.62 11.45 -9.91
C VAL A 306 -17.27 12.17 -10.06
N ALA A 307 -16.74 12.73 -8.97
CA ALA A 307 -15.43 13.40 -8.98
C ALA A 307 -14.32 12.45 -9.45
N ARG A 308 -14.33 11.21 -8.95
CA ARG A 308 -13.40 10.16 -9.39
C ARG A 308 -13.55 9.89 -10.88
N SER A 309 -14.77 9.77 -11.41
CA SER A 309 -15.02 9.54 -12.84
C SER A 309 -14.51 10.70 -13.71
N ILE A 310 -14.72 11.95 -13.31
CA ILE A 310 -14.21 13.13 -14.04
C ILE A 310 -12.69 13.14 -14.02
N ILE A 311 -12.08 12.99 -12.83
CA ILE A 311 -10.61 12.98 -12.68
C ILE A 311 -9.96 11.84 -13.47
N SER A 312 -10.59 10.67 -13.43
CA SER A 312 -10.24 9.52 -14.26
C SER A 312 -10.23 9.96 -15.71
N ARG A 313 -11.36 10.45 -16.24
CA ARG A 313 -11.49 10.84 -17.65
C ARG A 313 -10.42 11.84 -18.10
N LEU A 314 -10.12 12.85 -17.29
CA LEU A 314 -9.07 13.83 -17.58
C LEU A 314 -7.69 13.19 -17.70
N LEU A 315 -7.40 12.15 -16.92
CA LEU A 315 -6.17 11.37 -17.06
C LEU A 315 -6.10 10.74 -18.45
N PHE A 316 -7.15 10.01 -18.87
CA PHE A 316 -7.23 9.28 -20.15
C PHE A 316 -7.17 10.23 -21.35
N ASP A 317 -7.82 11.39 -21.25
CA ASP A 317 -7.82 12.40 -22.32
C ASP A 317 -6.53 13.24 -22.35
N GLY A 318 -5.59 13.03 -21.42
CA GLY A 318 -4.33 13.77 -21.35
C GLY A 318 -4.47 15.23 -20.86
N LEU A 319 -5.63 15.61 -20.32
CA LEU A 319 -5.94 16.98 -19.91
C LEU A 319 -5.36 17.36 -18.53
N PRO A 320 -5.04 18.63 -18.27
CA PRO A 320 -4.63 19.11 -16.95
C PRO A 320 -5.51 18.57 -15.80
N LEU A 321 -4.88 18.03 -14.76
CA LEU A 321 -5.58 17.55 -13.57
C LEU A 321 -5.95 18.72 -12.63
N PRO A 322 -7.14 18.72 -12.01
CA PRO A 322 -7.56 19.80 -11.11
C PRO A 322 -6.92 19.71 -9.73
N HIS A 323 -7.20 20.73 -8.91
CA HIS A 323 -7.22 20.61 -7.46
C HIS A 323 -8.64 20.24 -7.01
N ALA A 324 -8.77 19.41 -5.97
CA ALA A 324 -10.07 19.03 -5.42
C ALA A 324 -10.24 19.55 -3.99
N TYR A 325 -11.37 20.19 -3.73
CA TYR A 325 -11.74 20.74 -2.43
C TYR A 325 -13.15 20.30 -2.02
N PRO A 326 -13.36 19.96 -0.74
CA PRO A 326 -14.70 19.82 -0.21
C PRO A 326 -15.30 21.22 -0.01
N VAL A 327 -16.59 21.35 -0.26
CA VAL A 327 -17.35 22.59 -0.06
C VAL A 327 -18.28 22.40 1.15
N PRO A 328 -18.57 23.45 1.94
CA PRO A 328 -19.36 23.29 3.17
C PRO A 328 -20.73 22.65 3.00
N ASP A 329 -21.40 22.83 1.86
CA ASP A 329 -22.68 22.19 1.57
C ASP A 329 -22.57 20.68 1.21
N GLY A 330 -21.35 20.13 1.27
CA GLY A 330 -21.01 18.74 0.97
C GLY A 330 -20.77 18.47 -0.51
N SER A 331 -20.81 19.49 -1.37
CA SER A 331 -20.36 19.39 -2.75
C SER A 331 -18.83 19.24 -2.84
N ILE A 332 -18.34 18.91 -4.03
CA ILE A 332 -16.91 18.83 -4.35
C ILE A 332 -16.61 19.84 -5.46
N SER A 333 -15.65 20.73 -5.23
CA SER A 333 -15.14 21.62 -6.27
C SER A 333 -13.85 21.07 -6.86
N LEU A 334 -13.82 20.99 -8.19
CA LEU A 334 -12.62 20.72 -8.98
C LEU A 334 -12.18 22.02 -9.66
N GLU A 335 -10.99 22.51 -9.33
CA GLU A 335 -10.51 23.80 -9.81
C GLU A 335 -9.24 23.70 -10.65
N TRP A 336 -9.19 24.49 -11.71
CA TRP A 336 -8.00 24.72 -12.52
C TRP A 336 -7.65 26.20 -12.50
N GLY A 337 -6.45 26.49 -12.00
CA GLY A 337 -5.82 27.78 -12.15
C GLY A 337 -4.92 27.78 -13.37
N LEU A 338 -5.46 28.14 -14.53
CA LEU A 338 -4.64 28.56 -15.67
C LEU A 338 -4.29 30.04 -15.51
N ASP A 339 -3.26 30.50 -16.21
CA ASP A 339 -2.69 31.84 -15.99
C ASP A 339 -3.75 32.96 -16.12
N ASP A 340 -4.58 32.88 -17.16
CA ASP A 340 -5.56 33.93 -17.50
C ASP A 340 -7.04 33.48 -17.39
N VAL A 341 -7.30 32.20 -17.15
CA VAL A 341 -8.65 31.62 -17.09
C VAL A 341 -8.80 30.78 -15.84
N GLY A 342 -9.84 31.06 -15.05
CA GLY A 342 -10.31 30.17 -14.01
C GLY A 342 -11.34 29.20 -14.57
N ILE A 343 -11.20 27.92 -14.25
CA ILE A 343 -12.18 26.88 -14.59
C ILE A 343 -12.52 26.14 -13.29
N ASN A 344 -13.81 25.86 -13.08
CA ASN A 344 -14.31 25.09 -11.96
C ASN A 344 -15.40 24.12 -12.43
N ALA A 345 -15.37 22.90 -11.91
CA ALA A 345 -16.48 21.95 -11.97
C ALA A 345 -16.91 21.63 -10.53
N GLU A 346 -18.10 22.10 -10.16
CA GLU A 346 -18.68 21.88 -8.84
C GLU A 346 -19.72 20.77 -8.90
N ILE A 347 -19.51 19.72 -8.13
CA ILE A 347 -20.30 18.50 -8.14
C ILE A 347 -21.21 18.52 -6.92
N ALA A 348 -22.51 18.63 -7.13
CA ALA A 348 -23.48 18.68 -6.06
C ALA A 348 -23.36 17.46 -5.11
N ASN A 349 -23.64 17.64 -3.82
CA ASN A 349 -23.59 16.58 -2.82
C ASN A 349 -24.52 15.38 -3.17
N THR A 350 -25.66 15.69 -3.79
CA THR A 350 -26.64 14.74 -4.34
C THR A 350 -26.13 13.96 -5.54
N ALA A 351 -25.06 14.44 -6.19
CA ALA A 351 -24.44 13.85 -7.38
C ALA A 351 -25.40 13.67 -8.55
N ASP A 352 -26.35 14.60 -8.71
CA ASP A 352 -27.28 14.69 -9.83
C ASP A 352 -26.82 15.71 -10.88
N THR A 353 -26.04 16.70 -10.45
CA THR A 353 -25.61 17.81 -11.29
C THR A 353 -24.14 18.18 -11.06
N VAL A 354 -23.50 18.62 -12.14
CA VAL A 354 -22.20 19.29 -12.14
C VAL A 354 -22.40 20.68 -12.73
N VAL A 355 -21.99 21.71 -11.99
CA VAL A 355 -21.98 23.09 -12.46
C VAL A 355 -20.58 23.40 -12.99
N LEU A 356 -20.49 23.62 -14.29
CA LEU A 356 -19.25 23.95 -14.99
C LEU A 356 -19.17 25.47 -15.14
N MET A 357 -18.07 26.05 -14.68
CA MET A 357 -17.85 27.48 -14.67
C MET A 357 -16.50 27.80 -15.28
N SER A 358 -16.45 28.85 -16.10
CA SER A 358 -15.19 29.45 -16.54
C SER A 358 -15.29 30.97 -16.52
N TRP A 359 -14.19 31.63 -16.17
CA TRP A 359 -14.10 33.08 -16.12
C TRP A 359 -12.69 33.56 -16.47
N LEU A 360 -12.59 34.76 -17.06
CA LEU A 360 -11.31 35.43 -17.29
C LEU A 360 -10.77 36.06 -16.00
N ARG A 361 -9.47 35.93 -15.74
CA ARG A 361 -8.78 36.66 -14.66
C ARG A 361 -8.34 38.03 -15.19
N GLY A 362 -9.05 39.09 -14.83
CA GLY A 362 -8.69 40.47 -15.18
C GLY A 362 -9.60 41.55 -14.60
N ASP A 363 -9.07 42.78 -14.49
CA ASP A 363 -9.77 43.97 -14.01
C ASP A 363 -10.67 44.55 -15.12
N GLY A 364 -11.97 44.23 -15.15
CA GLY A 364 -12.88 45.06 -15.94
C GLY A 364 -14.29 44.53 -16.16
N ASP A 365 -14.44 43.28 -16.55
CA ASP A 365 -15.73 42.61 -16.69
C ASP A 365 -15.46 41.11 -16.67
N LEU A 366 -16.06 40.39 -15.70
CA LEU A 366 -15.99 38.93 -15.64
C LEU A 366 -16.88 38.39 -16.76
N ASP A 367 -16.32 38.18 -17.95
CA ASP A 367 -16.96 37.28 -18.91
C ASP A 367 -16.91 35.87 -18.32
N SER A 368 -18.03 35.48 -17.73
CA SER A 368 -18.19 34.20 -17.04
C SER A 368 -19.24 33.37 -17.77
N SER A 369 -18.90 32.13 -18.09
CA SER A 369 -19.88 31.15 -18.55
C SER A 369 -20.14 30.13 -17.46
N ALA A 370 -21.41 29.84 -17.19
CA ALA A 370 -21.83 28.77 -16.29
C ALA A 370 -22.82 27.86 -17.02
N GLU A 371 -22.62 26.56 -16.89
CA GLU A 371 -23.48 25.53 -17.47
C GLU A 371 -23.73 24.43 -16.43
N SER A 372 -24.99 24.05 -16.23
CA SER A 372 -25.36 22.94 -15.37
C SER A 372 -25.58 21.71 -16.23
N VAL A 373 -24.84 20.65 -15.94
CA VAL A 373 -24.87 19.38 -16.68
C VAL A 373 -25.29 18.26 -15.74
N ASN A 374 -26.05 17.29 -16.24
CA ASN A 374 -26.41 16.11 -15.47
C ASN A 374 -25.18 15.19 -15.33
N THR A 375 -24.96 14.62 -14.15
CA THR A 375 -23.81 13.73 -13.87
C THR A 375 -23.80 12.44 -14.69
N GLU A 376 -24.95 12.00 -15.21
CA GLU A 376 -25.05 10.86 -16.13
C GLU A 376 -24.47 11.16 -17.51
N ASP A 377 -24.39 12.44 -17.91
CA ASP A 377 -23.81 12.89 -19.18
C ASP A 377 -22.33 13.27 -19.02
N ILE A 378 -21.52 12.27 -18.65
CA ILE A 378 -20.07 12.42 -18.50
C ILE A 378 -19.40 12.92 -19.79
N ASP A 379 -19.92 12.54 -20.96
CA ASP A 379 -19.37 12.93 -22.25
C ASP A 379 -19.55 14.44 -22.51
N GLN A 380 -20.69 15.03 -22.14
CA GLN A 380 -20.89 16.48 -22.20
C GLN A 380 -19.92 17.22 -21.27
N ILE A 381 -19.74 16.74 -20.03
CA ILE A 381 -18.79 17.31 -19.07
C ILE A 381 -17.36 17.25 -19.63
N ALA A 382 -16.94 16.10 -20.14
CA ALA A 382 -15.62 15.90 -20.74
C ALA A 382 -15.40 16.79 -21.96
N THR A 383 -16.39 16.90 -22.84
CA THR A 383 -16.33 17.77 -24.03
C THR A 383 -16.15 19.24 -23.62
N TRP A 384 -16.91 19.70 -22.63
CA TRP A 384 -16.84 21.07 -22.15
C TRP A 384 -15.48 21.40 -21.54
N LEU A 385 -14.93 20.48 -20.73
CA LEU A 385 -13.61 20.60 -20.11
C LEU A 385 -12.49 20.56 -21.16
N THR A 386 -12.58 19.63 -22.12
CA THR A 386 -11.61 19.52 -23.23
C THR A 386 -11.49 20.83 -24.00
N ALA A 387 -12.62 21.45 -24.35
CA ALA A 387 -12.63 22.70 -25.11
C ALA A 387 -11.95 23.90 -24.41
N ARG A 388 -11.68 23.80 -23.09
CA ARG A 388 -11.13 24.90 -22.28
C ARG A 388 -9.79 24.57 -21.62
N LEU A 389 -9.45 23.28 -21.52
CA LEU A 389 -8.22 22.78 -20.92
C LEU A 389 -7.17 22.30 -21.95
N SER A 390 -7.57 22.15 -23.21
CA SER A 390 -6.64 21.97 -24.34
C SER A 390 -6.10 23.31 -24.81
#